data_AF-A0A645JJU1-F1
#
_entry.id   AF-A0A645JJU1-F1
#
_cell.length_a   1.000
_cell.length_b   1.000
_cell.length_c   1.000
_cell.angle_alpha   90.00
_cell.angle_beta   90.00
_cell.angle_gamma   90.00
#
_symmetry.space_group_name_H-M   'P 1'
#
loop_
_entity.id
_entity.type
_entity.pdbx_description
1 polymer ?
#
loop_
_entity_poly.entity_id
_entity_poly.type
_entity_poly.pdbx_seq_one_letter_code
_entity_poly.pdbx_strand_id
1 'polypeptide(L)'
;MFRFILQNIRKRLLPPRNVEAPYYYRAQGKTKIDSSLAMDTIGFVASYLCVFIIVTLLLTVTSGCSLTEAMFEFASALGTVGLSIGLTSPDTGAATLVVEMVGMIFGRLEIFIVFIGAYSIFSALKRKLYRIRNLN
;
A
#
# COMPACT_ATOMS: atom_id res chain seq x y z
N MET A 1 -12.68 -8.44 -0.38
CA MET A 1 -12.14 -8.38 -1.76
C MET A 1 -12.35 -9.67 -2.55
N PHE A 2 -11.93 -10.84 -2.07
CA PHE A 2 -12.05 -12.11 -2.83
C PHE A 2 -13.47 -12.45 -3.28
N ARG A 3 -14.48 -12.31 -2.40
CA ARG A 3 -15.90 -12.49 -2.77
C ARG A 3 -16.39 -11.50 -3.83
N PHE A 4 -15.89 -10.25 -3.80
CA PHE A 4 -16.25 -9.23 -4.78
C PHE A 4 -15.67 -9.55 -6.16
N ILE A 5 -14.40 -9.98 -6.21
CA ILE A 5 -13.77 -10.46 -7.46
C ILE A 5 -14.53 -11.68 -8.00
N LEU A 6 -14.86 -12.65 -7.15
CA LEU A 6 -15.65 -13.82 -7.55
C LEU A 6 -17.02 -13.43 -8.11
N GLN A 7 -17.71 -12.48 -7.49
CA GLN A 7 -18.99 -11.96 -7.97
C GLN A 7 -18.85 -11.21 -9.29
N ASN A 8 -17.77 -10.47 -9.50
CA ASN A 8 -17.50 -9.74 -10.74
C ASN A 8 -17.19 -10.71 -11.90
N ILE A 9 -16.41 -11.76 -11.64
CA ILE A 9 -16.16 -12.86 -12.58
C ILE A 9 -17.45 -13.60 -12.90
N ARG A 10 -18.24 -13.96 -11.87
CA ARG A 10 -19.57 -14.58 -12.07
C ARG A 10 -20.48 -13.69 -12.90
N LYS A 11 -20.58 -12.39 -12.62
CA LYS A 11 -21.39 -11.45 -13.40
C LYS A 11 -20.99 -11.38 -14.88
N ARG A 12 -19.70 -11.54 -15.21
CA ARG A 12 -19.21 -11.56 -16.59
C ARG A 12 -19.48 -12.91 -17.30
N LEU A 13 -19.61 -14.00 -16.55
CA LEU A 13 -19.90 -15.34 -17.07
C LEU A 13 -21.40 -15.64 -17.14
N LEU A 14 -22.23 -14.93 -16.36
CA LEU A 14 -23.70 -15.06 -16.36
C LEU A 14 -24.34 -14.16 -17.42
N PRO A 15 -25.42 -14.62 -18.09
CA PRO A 15 -26.10 -13.84 -19.13
C PRO A 15 -26.66 -12.50 -18.60
N PRO A 16 -26.72 -11.45 -19.45
CA PRO A 16 -27.10 -10.07 -19.08
C PRO A 16 -28.53 -9.89 -18.55
N ARG A 17 -29.34 -10.97 -18.52
CA ARG A 17 -30.71 -10.98 -17.99
C ARG A 17 -30.79 -11.17 -16.47
N ASN A 18 -29.67 -11.37 -15.78
CA ASN A 18 -29.63 -11.55 -14.33
C ASN A 18 -29.27 -10.25 -13.60
N VAL A 19 -30.28 -9.56 -13.07
CA VAL A 19 -30.11 -8.32 -12.28
C VAL A 19 -29.84 -8.70 -10.82
N GLU A 20 -28.63 -9.15 -10.51
CA GLU A 20 -28.20 -9.27 -9.12
C GLU A 20 -27.75 -7.92 -8.59
N ALA A 21 -28.62 -7.29 -7.80
CA ALA A 21 -28.30 -6.19 -6.90
C ALA A 21 -27.70 -6.80 -5.62
N PRO A 22 -26.37 -6.81 -5.46
CA PRO A 22 -25.78 -7.52 -4.34
C PRO A 22 -25.85 -6.59 -3.12
N TYR A 23 -26.59 -7.00 -2.10
CA TYR A 23 -26.72 -6.32 -0.81
C TYR A 23 -25.86 -7.07 0.22
N TYR A 24 -25.04 -6.35 0.99
CA TYR A 24 -24.34 -6.94 2.15
C TYR A 24 -25.00 -6.47 3.45
N TYR A 25 -25.18 -7.40 4.38
CA TYR A 25 -25.70 -7.11 5.72
C TYR A 25 -24.54 -6.64 6.60
N ARG A 26 -24.53 -5.36 7.00
CA ARG A 26 -23.65 -4.84 8.06
C ARG A 26 -24.46 -4.75 9.37
N ALA A 27 -23.77 -4.74 10.51
CA ALA A 27 -24.38 -4.56 11.83
C ALA A 27 -25.14 -3.22 12.01
N GLN A 28 -24.91 -2.25 11.13
CA GLN A 28 -25.57 -0.93 11.10
C GLN A 28 -26.70 -0.81 10.05
N GLY A 29 -27.07 -1.89 9.34
CA GLY A 29 -28.17 -1.90 8.37
C GLY A 29 -27.78 -2.30 6.93
N LYS A 30 -28.76 -2.30 6.02
CA LYS A 30 -28.60 -2.68 4.60
C LYS A 30 -27.90 -1.57 3.82
N THR A 31 -26.62 -1.75 3.47
CA THR A 31 -25.89 -0.83 2.59
C THR A 31 -25.83 -1.42 1.19
N LYS A 32 -26.22 -0.65 0.16
CA LYS A 32 -25.94 -0.99 -1.24
C LYS A 32 -24.42 -1.16 -1.38
N ILE A 33 -23.97 -2.11 -2.20
CA ILE A 33 -22.57 -2.15 -2.61
C ILE A 33 -22.29 -0.86 -3.36
N ASP A 34 -21.62 0.05 -2.69
CA ASP A 34 -21.08 1.23 -3.32
C ASP A 34 -19.87 0.77 -4.14
N SER A 35 -19.98 0.87 -5.46
CA SER A 35 -18.90 0.54 -6.38
C SER A 35 -17.66 1.39 -6.12
N SER A 36 -17.83 2.57 -5.51
CA SER A 36 -16.74 3.46 -5.08
C SER A 36 -15.83 2.77 -4.06
N LEU A 37 -16.40 2.23 -2.98
CA LEU A 37 -15.65 1.57 -1.91
C LEU A 37 -14.87 0.35 -2.42
N ALA A 38 -15.44 -0.38 -3.38
CA ALA A 38 -14.76 -1.51 -4.01
C ALA A 38 -13.59 -1.05 -4.88
N MET A 39 -13.76 0.02 -5.66
CA MET A 39 -12.68 0.63 -6.43
C MET A 39 -11.57 1.17 -5.52
N ASP A 40 -11.91 1.83 -4.41
CA ASP A 40 -10.96 2.34 -3.43
C ASP A 40 -10.13 1.21 -2.80
N THR A 41 -10.79 0.11 -2.45
CA THR A 41 -10.11 -1.08 -1.88
C THR A 41 -9.18 -1.73 -2.90
N ILE A 42 -9.58 -1.81 -4.17
CA ILE A 42 -8.73 -2.33 -5.25
C ILE A 42 -7.53 -1.40 -5.48
N GLY A 43 -7.77 -0.09 -5.52
CA GLY A 43 -6.72 0.93 -5.64
C GLY A 43 -5.72 0.86 -4.49
N PHE A 44 -6.21 0.62 -3.26
CA PHE A 44 -5.35 0.40 -2.10
C PHE A 44 -4.39 -0.78 -2.30
N VAL A 45 -4.93 -1.96 -2.64
CA VAL A 45 -4.10 -3.16 -2.83
C VAL A 45 -3.13 -3.00 -4.01
N ALA A 46 -3.58 -2.37 -5.10
CA ALA A 46 -2.73 -2.07 -6.24
C ALA A 46 -1.58 -1.13 -5.85
N SER A 47 -1.84 -0.08 -5.08
CA SER A 47 -0.79 0.82 -4.58
C SER A 47 0.23 0.11 -3.69
N TYR A 48 -0.23 -0.82 -2.85
CA TYR A 48 0.61 -1.65 -1.99
C TYR A 48 1.55 -2.53 -2.82
N LEU A 49 1.02 -3.16 -3.87
CA LEU A 49 1.81 -3.98 -4.80
C LEU A 49 2.81 -3.13 -5.60
N CYS A 50 2.43 -1.94 -6.04
CA CYS A 50 3.35 -1.04 -6.76
C CYS A 50 4.53 -0.64 -5.87
N VAL A 51 4.27 -0.21 -4.63
CA VAL A 51 5.34 0.13 -3.67
C VAL A 51 6.21 -1.10 -3.40
N PHE A 52 5.58 -2.28 -3.21
CA PHE A 52 6.30 -3.54 -3.04
C PHE A 52 7.28 -3.84 -4.16
N ILE A 53 6.84 -3.75 -5.42
CA ILE A 53 7.69 -4.03 -6.58
C ILE A 53 8.81 -3.00 -6.70
N ILE A 54 8.50 -1.70 -6.58
CA ILE A 54 9.48 -0.61 -6.71
C ILE A 54 10.58 -0.74 -5.65
N VAL A 55 10.20 -0.95 -4.39
CA VAL A 55 11.16 -1.01 -3.29
C VAL A 55 11.98 -2.29 -3.33
N THR A 56 11.37 -3.44 -3.64
CA THR A 56 12.11 -4.69 -3.85
C THR A 56 13.16 -4.53 -4.94
N LEU A 57 12.80 -3.94 -6.08
CA LEU A 57 13.75 -3.71 -7.18
C LEU A 57 14.89 -2.76 -6.74
N LEU A 58 14.55 -1.70 -6.00
CA LEU A 58 15.55 -0.79 -5.46
C LEU A 58 16.51 -1.52 -4.51
N LEU A 59 16.01 -2.37 -3.61
CA LEU A 59 16.81 -3.19 -2.70
C LEU A 59 17.75 -4.15 -3.44
N THR A 60 17.28 -4.80 -4.52
CA THR A 60 18.14 -5.67 -5.33
C THR A 60 19.29 -4.90 -5.99
N VAL A 61 19.05 -3.67 -6.43
CA VAL A 61 20.07 -2.83 -7.09
C VAL A 61 21.07 -2.26 -6.07
N THR A 62 20.61 -1.86 -4.89
CA THR A 62 21.49 -1.27 -3.87
C THR A 62 22.34 -2.29 -3.13
N SER A 63 21.80 -3.48 -2.90
CA SER A 63 22.41 -4.50 -2.02
C SER A 63 23.05 -5.65 -2.81
N GLY A 64 22.81 -5.75 -4.12
CA GLY A 64 23.32 -6.83 -4.97
C GLY A 64 22.81 -8.22 -4.58
N CYS A 65 21.71 -8.31 -3.83
CA CYS A 65 21.15 -9.55 -3.32
C CYS A 65 20.22 -10.25 -4.31
N SER A 66 19.89 -11.51 -4.04
CA SER A 66 18.92 -12.23 -4.88
C SER A 66 17.54 -11.56 -4.81
N LEU A 67 16.84 -11.54 -5.94
CA LEU A 67 15.48 -10.99 -6.03
C LEU A 67 14.53 -11.66 -5.03
N THR A 68 14.63 -12.98 -4.87
CA THR A 68 13.79 -13.72 -3.92
C THR A 68 14.07 -13.32 -2.48
N GLU A 69 15.33 -12.99 -2.16
CA GLU A 69 15.70 -12.59 -0.82
C GLU A 69 15.16 -11.20 -0.49
N ALA A 70 15.38 -10.24 -1.40
CA ALA A 70 14.84 -8.89 -1.28
C ALA A 70 13.30 -8.87 -1.18
N MET A 71 12.61 -9.72 -1.95
CA MET A 71 11.15 -9.84 -1.90
C MET A 71 10.66 -10.31 -0.54
N PHE A 72 11.30 -11.33 0.04
CA PHE A 72 10.89 -11.87 1.34
C PHE A 72 11.14 -10.89 2.48
N GLU A 73 12.32 -10.26 2.49
CA GLU A 73 12.69 -9.27 3.51
C GLU A 73 11.79 -8.05 3.44
N PHE A 74 11.57 -7.50 2.24
CA PHE A 74 10.67 -6.38 2.08
C PHE A 74 9.21 -6.76 2.40
N ALA A 75 8.75 -7.96 2.04
CA ALA A 75 7.41 -8.41 2.39
C ALA A 75 7.23 -8.55 3.91
N SER A 76 8.25 -9.05 4.60
CA SER A 76 8.27 -9.20 6.05
C SER A 76 8.28 -7.84 6.75
N ALA A 77 9.11 -6.90 6.30
CA ALA A 77 9.17 -5.53 6.82
C ALA A 77 7.85 -4.77 6.55
N LEU A 78 7.36 -4.82 5.33
CA LEU A 78 6.10 -4.19 4.90
C LEU A 78 4.87 -4.79 5.62
N GLY A 79 4.90 -6.08 5.93
CA GLY A 79 3.88 -6.75 6.75
C GLY A 79 4.09 -6.61 8.25
N THR A 80 5.18 -5.98 8.70
CA THR A 80 5.60 -5.92 10.11
C THR A 80 5.68 -7.30 10.78
N VAL A 81 6.06 -8.33 10.02
CA VAL A 81 6.20 -9.71 10.49
C VAL A 81 7.52 -9.90 11.26
N GLY A 82 8.59 -9.22 10.82
CA GLY A 82 9.88 -9.23 11.51
C GLY A 82 10.70 -10.51 11.31
N LEU A 83 10.38 -11.32 10.32
CA LEU A 83 11.19 -12.47 9.89
C LEU A 83 12.24 -12.05 8.88
N SER A 84 13.45 -12.58 9.01
CA SER A 84 14.56 -12.39 8.07
C SER A 84 15.11 -13.75 7.63
N ILE A 85 15.59 -13.82 6.40
CA ILE A 85 16.27 -14.97 5.80
C ILE A 85 17.80 -14.76 5.73
N GLY A 86 18.32 -13.77 6.48
CA GLY A 86 19.75 -13.50 6.61
C GLY A 86 20.25 -12.28 5.82
N LEU A 87 19.36 -11.54 5.15
CA LEU A 87 19.74 -10.31 4.46
C LEU A 87 19.93 -9.14 5.42
N THR A 88 19.32 -9.17 6.60
CA THR A 88 19.53 -8.17 7.67
C THR A 88 20.75 -8.52 8.52
N SER A 89 21.90 -8.70 7.87
CA SER A 89 23.18 -8.93 8.53
C SER A 89 23.88 -7.61 8.87
N PRO A 90 24.85 -7.58 9.82
CA PRO A 90 25.59 -6.36 10.17
C PRO A 90 26.39 -5.74 9.00
N ASP A 91 26.71 -6.55 7.97
CA ASP A 91 27.36 -6.11 6.73
C ASP A 91 26.40 -5.47 5.71
N THR A 92 25.10 -5.43 6.02
CA THR A 92 24.09 -4.91 5.11
C THR A 92 24.21 -3.39 5.01
N GLY A 93 24.22 -2.88 3.78
CA GLY A 93 24.34 -1.45 3.52
C GLY A 93 23.30 -0.65 4.31
N ALA A 94 23.74 0.45 4.94
CA ALA A 94 22.87 1.32 5.75
C ALA A 94 21.63 1.79 4.98
N ALA A 95 21.72 1.90 3.64
CA ALA A 95 20.60 2.22 2.77
C ALA A 95 19.45 1.19 2.85
N THR A 96 19.77 -0.11 2.87
CA THR A 96 18.78 -1.19 2.93
C THR A 96 18.02 -1.17 4.26
N LEU A 97 18.71 -0.95 5.38
CA LEU A 97 18.10 -0.83 6.71
C LEU A 97 17.13 0.37 6.77
N VAL A 98 17.52 1.52 6.21
CA VAL A 98 16.64 2.70 6.17
C VAL A 98 15.39 2.41 5.34
N VAL A 99 15.55 1.74 4.20
CA VAL A 99 14.42 1.36 3.33
C VAL A 99 13.46 0.40 4.06
N GLU A 100 13.98 -0.58 4.79
CA GLU A 100 13.17 -1.50 5.59
C GLU A 100 12.44 -0.81 6.75
N MET A 101 13.11 0.10 7.47
CA MET A 101 12.46 0.90 8.54
C MET A 101 11.30 1.71 7.98
N VAL A 102 11.51 2.36 6.83
CA VAL A 102 10.46 3.10 6.13
C VAL A 102 9.34 2.16 5.69
N GLY A 103 9.67 0.97 5.19
CA GLY A 103 8.72 -0.10 4.85
C GLY A 103 7.83 -0.52 6.02
N MET A 104 8.39 -0.70 7.22
CA MET A 104 7.63 -1.03 8.43
C MET A 104 6.67 0.09 8.84
N ILE A 105 7.08 1.35 8.71
CA ILE A 105 6.22 2.51 8.97
C ILE A 105 5.04 2.53 7.98
N PHE A 106 5.29 2.32 6.68
CA PHE A 106 4.25 2.22 5.67
C PHE A 106 3.28 1.06 5.93
N GLY A 107 3.81 -0.08 6.38
CA GLY A 107 3.01 -1.25 6.73
C GLY A 107 2.06 -1.00 7.90
N ARG A 108 2.54 -0.30 8.93
CA ARG A 108 1.76 -0.06 10.14
C ARG A 108 0.80 1.13 10.03
N LEU A 109 1.20 2.20 9.35
CA LEU A 109 0.41 3.42 9.25
C LEU A 109 -0.64 3.39 8.13
N GLU A 110 -0.73 2.33 7.33
CA GLU A 110 -1.47 2.30 6.07
C GLU A 110 -0.97 3.35 5.05
N ILE A 111 -0.73 2.89 3.82
CA ILE A 111 -0.12 3.71 2.76
C ILE A 111 -0.86 5.04 2.54
N PHE A 112 -2.20 5.06 2.60
CA PHE A 112 -2.97 6.29 2.39
C PHE A 112 -2.75 7.34 3.46
N ILE A 113 -2.70 6.96 4.74
CA ILE A 113 -2.48 7.90 5.83
C ILE A 113 -1.06 8.49 5.72
N VAL A 114 -0.08 7.69 5.29
CA VAL A 114 1.28 8.20 5.06
C VAL A 114 1.30 9.20 3.89
N PHE A 115 0.63 8.92 2.77
CA PHE A 115 0.55 9.86 1.65
C PHE A 115 -0.19 11.16 2.03
N ILE A 116 -1.30 11.06 2.76
CA ILE A 116 -2.06 12.23 3.25
C ILE A 116 -1.21 13.05 4.22
N GLY A 117 -0.49 12.38 5.13
CA GLY A 117 0.44 13.02 6.07
C GLY A 117 1.56 13.76 5.35
N ALA A 118 2.20 13.12 4.37
CA ALA A 118 3.24 13.74 3.55
C ALA A 118 2.73 14.96 2.79
N TYR A 119 1.54 14.88 2.19
CA TYR A 119 0.90 16.01 1.52
C TYR A 119 0.58 17.16 2.49
N SER A 120 0.06 16.83 3.67
CA SER A 120 -0.27 17.81 4.72
C SER A 120 0.98 18.57 5.16
N ILE A 121 2.07 17.84 5.47
CA ILE A 121 3.36 18.42 5.85
C ILE A 121 3.89 19.33 4.74
N PHE A 122 3.90 18.87 3.48
CA PHE A 122 4.36 19.67 2.35
C PHE A 122 3.53 20.95 2.16
N SER A 123 2.21 20.85 2.29
CA SER A 123 1.30 22.01 2.20
C SER A 123 1.49 23.01 3.34
N ALA A 124 1.80 22.53 4.55
CA ALA A 124 2.10 23.36 5.71
C ALA A 124 3.45 24.06 5.54
N LEU A 125 4.46 23.34 5.05
CA LEU A 125 5.79 23.89 4.76
C LEU A 125 5.71 24.98 3.69
N LYS A 126 4.98 24.72 2.59
CA LYS A 126 4.76 25.68 1.50
C LYS A 126 4.05 26.95 2.01
N ARG A 127 3.02 26.80 2.86
CA ARG A 127 2.35 27.93 3.50
C ARG A 127 3.28 28.73 4.41
N LYS A 128 4.12 28.06 5.21
CA LYS A 128 5.10 28.71 6.08
C LYS A 128 6.15 29.48 5.28
N LEU A 129 6.68 28.88 4.21
CA LEU A 129 7.61 29.52 3.28
C LEU A 129 7.01 30.74 2.58
N TYR A 130 5.76 30.64 2.10
CA TYR A 130 5.07 31.76 1.47
C TYR A 130 4.83 32.91 2.46
N ARG A 131 4.47 32.59 3.71
CA ARG A 131 4.31 33.59 4.78
C ARG A 131 5.61 34.32 5.11
N ILE A 132 6.74 33.61 5.19
CA ILE A 132 8.06 34.22 5.44
C ILE A 132 8.45 35.16 4.28
N ARG A 133 8.16 34.76 3.04
CA ARG A 133 8.47 35.57 1.85
C ARG A 133 7.60 36.82 1.67
N ASN A 134 6.43 36.89 2.34
CA ASN A 134 5.54 38.07 2.31
C ASN A 134 5.77 39.02 3.52
N LEU A 135 6.69 38.68 4.42
CA LEU A 135 7.08 39.48 5.60
C LEU A 135 8.46 40.15 5.44
N ASN A 136 9.18 39.83 4.37
CA ASN A 136 10.36 40.54 3.85
C ASN A 136 9.96 41.30 2.59
#